data_AF-A0A0C9TWJ8-F1
#
_entry.id   AF-A0A0C9TWJ8-F1
#
_cell.length_a   1.000
_cell.length_b   1.000
_cell.length_c   1.000
_cell.angle_alpha   90.00
_cell.angle_beta   90.00
_cell.angle_gamma   90.00
#
_symmetry.space_group_name_H-M   'P 1'
#
loop_
_entity.id
_entity.type
_entity.pdbx_description
1 polymer ?
#
loop_
_entity_poly.entity_id
_entity_poly.type
_entity_poly.pdbx_seq_one_letter_code
_entity_poly.pdbx_strand_id
1 'polypeptide(L)'
;MSKSNRTSKSSKHSAEFTNELNQFIAVTNLPIKEATKFITKYGKADLAIDAYYNDPNALASSSTAAARPPPVSNTKLNTLFDKYKAPDATGTDQDIISIDGTIRLCADLSVDPEDVVLLAVAYELKAPGVGEFTRAGWREGWKTLGVESLAGMKNLLP
;
A
#
# COMPACT_ATOMS: atom_id res chain seq x y z
N MET A 1 -44.62 -40.22 -22.76
CA MET A 1 -44.43 -39.04 -21.87
C MET A 1 -43.02 -39.07 -21.29
N SER A 2 -42.46 -37.88 -21.05
CA SER A 2 -41.22 -37.54 -20.31
C SER A 2 -40.07 -36.97 -21.14
N LYS A 3 -39.79 -35.71 -20.82
CA LYS A 3 -39.15 -34.65 -21.60
C LYS A 3 -37.61 -34.73 -21.51
N SER A 4 -36.94 -34.64 -22.66
CA SER A 4 -35.53 -34.26 -22.77
C SER A 4 -35.37 -32.77 -22.45
N ASN A 5 -34.69 -32.41 -21.34
CA ASN A 5 -34.40 -31.01 -21.01
C ASN A 5 -32.99 -30.78 -20.42
N ARG A 6 -32.01 -31.63 -20.75
CA ARG A 6 -30.67 -31.59 -20.11
C ARG A 6 -29.63 -30.73 -20.85
N THR A 7 -29.91 -30.26 -22.06
CA THR A 7 -28.92 -29.56 -22.91
C THR A 7 -28.95 -28.03 -22.84
N SER A 8 -29.99 -27.41 -22.27
CA SER A 8 -30.12 -25.93 -22.21
C SER A 8 -29.45 -25.29 -20.98
N LYS A 9 -29.13 -26.07 -19.94
CA LYS A 9 -28.63 -25.54 -18.66
C LYS A 9 -27.12 -25.25 -18.66
N SER A 10 -26.34 -25.98 -19.46
CA SER A 10 -24.87 -25.85 -19.52
C SER A 10 -24.42 -24.58 -20.25
N SER A 11 -25.10 -24.24 -21.35
CA SER A 11 -24.77 -23.08 -22.20
C SER A 11 -25.15 -21.73 -21.59
N LYS A 12 -26.14 -21.70 -20.69
CA LYS A 12 -26.49 -20.49 -19.92
C LYS A 12 -25.42 -20.16 -18.88
N HIS A 13 -24.95 -21.18 -18.16
CA HIS A 13 -23.93 -21.01 -17.13
C HIS A 13 -22.61 -20.50 -17.71
N SER A 14 -22.22 -20.96 -18.92
CA SER A 14 -21.03 -20.44 -19.60
C SER A 14 -21.19 -18.99 -20.07
N ALA A 15 -22.40 -18.59 -20.48
CA ALA A 15 -22.69 -17.22 -20.92
C ALA A 15 -22.68 -16.23 -19.75
N GLU A 16 -23.29 -16.61 -18.62
CA GLU A 16 -23.27 -15.82 -17.38
C GLU A 16 -21.84 -15.68 -16.84
N PHE A 17 -21.08 -16.79 -16.77
CA PHE A 17 -19.68 -16.76 -16.37
C PHE A 17 -18.82 -15.84 -17.24
N THR A 18 -19.02 -15.84 -18.56
CA THR A 18 -18.28 -14.97 -19.48
C THR A 18 -18.66 -13.50 -19.29
N ASN A 19 -19.94 -13.22 -19.01
CA ASN A 19 -20.41 -11.86 -18.72
C ASN A 19 -19.78 -11.31 -17.44
N GLU A 20 -19.83 -12.09 -16.36
CA GLU A 20 -19.24 -11.73 -15.07
C GLU A 20 -17.71 -11.57 -15.16
N LEU A 21 -17.05 -12.43 -15.93
CA LEU A 21 -15.63 -12.33 -16.21
C LEU A 21 -15.27 -11.03 -16.92
N ASN A 22 -16.02 -10.67 -17.96
CA ASN A 22 -15.80 -9.41 -18.68
C ASN A 22 -16.07 -8.19 -17.80
N GLN A 23 -17.10 -8.23 -16.96
CA GLN A 23 -17.41 -7.16 -16.01
C GLN A 23 -16.29 -6.99 -14.98
N PHE A 24 -15.79 -8.09 -14.42
CA PHE A 24 -14.67 -8.07 -13.47
C PHE A 24 -13.38 -7.56 -14.11
N ILE A 25 -13.07 -7.98 -15.34
CA ILE A 25 -11.90 -7.47 -16.07
C ILE A 25 -12.06 -5.98 -16.40
N ALA A 26 -13.26 -5.53 -16.78
CA ALA A 26 -13.51 -4.12 -17.08
C ALA A 26 -13.25 -3.20 -15.88
N VAL A 27 -13.53 -3.67 -14.66
CA VAL A 27 -13.32 -2.89 -13.43
C VAL A 27 -11.90 -3.03 -12.87
N THR A 28 -11.37 -4.25 -12.82
CA THR A 28 -10.08 -4.54 -12.16
C THR A 28 -8.88 -4.51 -13.10
N ASN A 29 -9.10 -4.48 -14.41
CA ASN A 29 -8.11 -4.60 -15.49
C ASN A 29 -7.09 -5.73 -15.28
N LEU A 30 -7.52 -6.80 -14.60
CA LEU A 30 -6.71 -7.99 -14.42
C LEU A 30 -6.61 -8.78 -15.72
N PRO A 31 -5.49 -9.48 -15.95
CA PRO A 31 -5.40 -10.44 -17.03
C PRO A 31 -6.44 -11.54 -16.85
N ILE A 32 -7.01 -11.99 -17.98
CA ILE A 32 -8.11 -12.98 -18.04
C ILE A 32 -7.83 -14.21 -17.17
N LYS A 33 -6.57 -14.66 -17.10
CA LYS A 33 -6.16 -15.82 -16.29
C LYS A 33 -6.41 -15.63 -14.79
N GLU A 34 -6.14 -14.46 -14.25
CA GLU A 34 -6.36 -14.17 -12.83
C GLU A 34 -7.83 -13.87 -12.55
N ALA A 35 -8.48 -13.10 -13.45
CA ALA A 35 -9.91 -12.84 -13.38
C ALA A 35 -10.76 -14.12 -13.36
N THR A 36 -10.35 -15.14 -14.12
CA THR A 36 -11.03 -16.45 -14.15
C THR A 36 -11.00 -17.13 -12.78
N LYS A 37 -9.89 -17.03 -12.04
CA LYS A 37 -9.77 -17.60 -10.68
C LYS A 37 -10.70 -16.89 -9.70
N PHE A 38 -10.81 -15.57 -9.79
CA PHE A 38 -11.69 -14.78 -8.95
C PHE A 38 -13.17 -15.09 -9.21
N ILE A 39 -13.60 -15.09 -10.47
CA ILE A 39 -14.99 -15.46 -10.81
C ILE A 39 -15.30 -16.91 -10.46
N THR A 40 -14.35 -17.83 -10.60
CA THR A 40 -14.55 -19.24 -10.18
C THR A 40 -14.73 -19.36 -8.66
N LYS A 41 -14.06 -18.51 -7.87
CA LYS A 41 -14.11 -18.54 -6.41
C LYS A 41 -15.35 -17.86 -5.83
N TYR A 42 -15.76 -16.72 -6.38
CA TYR A 42 -16.83 -15.88 -5.84
C TYR A 42 -18.15 -15.99 -6.62
N GLY A 43 -18.10 -16.49 -7.85
CA GLY A 43 -19.26 -16.79 -8.69
C GLY A 43 -20.07 -15.60 -9.18
N LYS A 44 -19.69 -14.37 -8.82
CA LYS A 44 -20.29 -13.12 -9.31
C LYS A 44 -19.23 -12.04 -9.42
N ALA A 45 -19.36 -11.17 -10.43
CA ALA A 45 -18.47 -10.04 -10.62
C ALA A 45 -18.44 -9.12 -9.38
N ASP A 46 -19.60 -8.74 -8.83
CA ASP A 46 -19.66 -7.80 -7.69
C ASP A 46 -18.96 -8.33 -6.43
N LEU A 47 -19.17 -9.60 -6.10
CA LEU A 47 -18.51 -10.25 -4.95
C LEU A 47 -17.02 -10.46 -5.18
N ALA A 48 -16.64 -10.80 -6.42
CA ALA A 48 -15.24 -10.92 -6.81
C ALA A 48 -14.53 -9.57 -6.73
N ILE A 49 -15.18 -8.48 -7.18
CA ILE A 49 -14.66 -7.11 -7.14
C ILE A 49 -14.46 -6.67 -5.69
N ASP A 50 -15.46 -6.86 -4.83
CA ASP A 50 -15.34 -6.52 -3.40
C ASP A 50 -14.21 -7.33 -2.73
N ALA A 51 -14.15 -8.64 -2.96
CA ALA A 51 -13.07 -9.47 -2.46
C ALA A 51 -11.70 -9.08 -3.02
N TYR A 52 -11.63 -8.62 -4.27
CA TYR A 52 -10.42 -8.14 -4.92
C TYR A 52 -9.91 -6.85 -4.28
N TYR A 53 -10.80 -5.90 -3.95
CA TYR A 53 -10.42 -4.65 -3.28
C TYR A 53 -10.16 -4.81 -1.78
N ASN A 54 -10.75 -5.84 -1.14
CA ASN A 54 -10.50 -6.20 0.25
C ASN A 54 -9.27 -7.10 0.44
N ASP A 55 -8.73 -7.72 -0.63
CA ASP A 55 -7.51 -8.53 -0.57
C ASP A 55 -6.26 -7.67 -0.89
N PRO A 56 -5.43 -7.35 0.12
CA PRO A 56 -4.23 -6.53 -0.08
C PRO A 56 -3.21 -7.18 -1.03
N ASN A 57 -3.27 -8.50 -1.25
CA ASN A 57 -2.33 -9.22 -2.10
C ASN A 57 -2.81 -9.29 -3.56
N ALA A 58 -4.12 -9.31 -3.80
CA ALA A 58 -4.72 -9.31 -5.13
C ALA A 58 -4.52 -7.97 -5.85
N LEU A 59 -4.56 -6.87 -5.10
CA LEU A 59 -4.39 -5.52 -5.62
C LEU A 59 -2.96 -5.21 -6.10
N ALA A 60 -1.96 -5.90 -5.53
CA ALA A 60 -0.56 -5.77 -5.96
C ALA A 60 -0.29 -6.33 -7.38
N SER A 61 -1.21 -7.16 -7.90
CA SER A 61 -1.06 -7.84 -9.20
C SER A 61 -1.80 -7.16 -10.36
N SER A 62 -2.55 -6.07 -10.13
CA SER A 62 -3.18 -5.29 -11.21
C SER A 62 -2.37 -4.06 -11.55
N SER A 63 -2.12 -3.90 -12.86
CA SER A 63 -1.59 -2.69 -13.49
C SER A 63 -2.55 -1.49 -13.45
N THR A 64 -3.73 -1.62 -12.81
CA THR A 64 -4.63 -0.49 -12.51
C THR A 64 -4.68 -0.11 -11.04
N ALA A 65 -3.55 -0.31 -10.35
CA ALA A 65 -3.17 0.43 -9.15
C ALA A 65 -3.08 1.98 -9.36
N ALA A 66 -3.87 2.57 -10.26
CA ALA A 66 -3.98 4.01 -10.44
C ALA A 66 -4.71 4.71 -9.27
N ALA A 67 -5.25 3.96 -8.30
CA ALA A 67 -5.92 4.50 -7.11
C ALA A 67 -5.27 4.12 -5.77
N ARG A 68 -4.16 3.37 -5.75
CA ARG A 68 -3.37 3.17 -4.53
C ARG A 68 -1.89 3.28 -4.88
N PRO A 69 -1.13 4.17 -4.20
CA PRO A 69 0.31 4.27 -4.43
C PRO A 69 0.96 2.89 -4.27
N PRO A 70 2.03 2.59 -5.03
CA PRO A 70 2.73 1.31 -4.97
C PRO A 70 3.08 0.96 -3.51
N PRO A 71 3.10 -0.33 -3.16
CA PRO A 71 3.43 -0.75 -1.80
C PRO A 71 4.78 -0.14 -1.39
N VAL A 72 4.75 0.62 -0.30
CA VAL A 72 5.90 1.33 0.25
C VAL A 72 7.06 0.36 0.47
N SER A 73 8.20 0.69 -0.14
CA SER A 73 9.43 -0.11 -0.09
C SER A 73 10.18 0.11 1.22
N ASN A 74 10.29 -0.96 2.01
CA ASN A 74 11.14 -0.97 3.20
C ASN A 74 12.60 -0.62 2.87
N THR A 75 13.09 -1.01 1.69
CA THR A 75 14.46 -0.71 1.26
C THR A 75 14.67 0.79 1.10
N LYS A 76 13.75 1.48 0.41
CA LYS A 76 13.84 2.94 0.22
C LYS A 76 13.74 3.69 1.54
N LEU A 77 12.83 3.27 2.42
CA LEU A 77 12.69 3.85 3.76
C LEU A 77 13.93 3.65 4.62
N ASN A 78 14.56 2.47 4.57
CA ASN A 78 15.83 2.22 5.25
C ASN A 78 16.95 3.10 4.70
N THR A 79 17.08 3.22 3.37
CA THR A 79 18.07 4.10 2.76
C THR A 79 17.86 5.56 3.16
N LEU A 80 16.61 6.03 3.22
CA LEU A 80 16.31 7.37 3.69
C LEU A 80 16.66 7.54 5.18
N PHE A 81 16.35 6.55 6.00
CA PHE A 81 16.71 6.53 7.41
C PHE A 81 18.23 6.65 7.60
N ASP A 82 18.99 5.86 6.84
CA ASP A 82 20.46 5.86 6.88
C ASP A 82 21.09 7.19 6.44
N LYS A 83 20.36 8.03 5.69
CA LYS A 83 20.79 9.40 5.35
C LYS A 83 20.73 10.34 6.56
N TYR A 84 19.74 10.17 7.43
CA TYR A 84 19.48 11.07 8.56
C TYR A 84 20.01 10.57 9.90
N LYS A 85 20.34 9.29 10.03
CA LYS A 85 21.06 8.80 11.21
C LYS A 85 22.42 9.50 11.35
N ALA A 86 22.97 9.52 12.56
CA ALA A 86 24.29 10.09 12.79
C ALA A 86 25.39 9.18 12.20
N PRO A 87 26.39 9.72 11.48
CA PRO A 87 27.43 8.92 10.81
C PRO A 87 28.39 8.22 11.80
N ASP A 88 28.44 8.71 13.03
CA ASP A 88 29.26 8.23 14.15
C ASP A 88 28.47 7.41 15.18
N ALA A 89 27.18 7.16 14.94
CA ALA A 89 26.36 6.32 15.81
C ALA A 89 27.00 4.92 15.94
N THR A 90 27.26 4.44 17.15
CA THR A 90 27.81 3.10 17.40
C THR A 90 26.89 2.34 18.36
N GLY A 91 26.82 1.02 18.20
CA GLY A 91 25.96 0.18 19.04
C GLY A 91 24.46 0.44 18.84
N THR A 92 23.71 0.61 19.92
CA THR A 92 22.25 0.80 19.93
C THR A 92 21.77 2.07 19.23
N ASP A 93 22.65 3.05 19.03
CA ASP A 93 22.31 4.33 18.41
C ASP A 93 22.27 4.25 16.87
N GLN A 94 22.76 3.16 16.27
CA GLN A 94 22.75 2.91 14.82
C GLN A 94 21.34 2.87 14.19
N ASP A 95 20.33 2.59 15.01
CA ASP A 95 18.93 2.43 14.61
C ASP A 95 18.05 3.57 15.12
N ILE A 96 18.65 4.71 15.47
CA ILE A 96 17.95 5.93 15.89
C ILE A 96 18.41 7.12 15.04
N ILE A 97 17.44 7.89 14.54
CA ILE A 97 17.67 9.27 14.08
C ILE A 97 17.55 10.14 15.34
N SER A 98 18.64 10.80 15.72
CA SER A 98 18.65 11.75 16.83
C SER A 98 18.06 13.11 16.43
N ILE A 99 17.94 14.02 17.39
CA ILE A 99 17.45 15.40 17.17
C ILE A 99 18.21 16.09 16.03
N ASP A 100 19.54 15.95 15.95
CA ASP A 100 20.34 16.53 14.86
C ASP A 100 19.99 15.95 13.48
N GLY A 101 19.66 14.66 13.43
CA GLY A 101 19.15 14.01 12.23
C GLY A 101 17.77 14.53 11.83
N THR A 102 16.90 14.74 12.81
CA THR A 102 15.56 15.31 12.62
C THR A 102 15.62 16.75 12.13
N ILE A 103 16.50 17.58 12.67
CA ILE A 103 16.70 18.97 12.19
C ILE A 103 17.13 18.97 10.71
N ARG A 104 18.05 18.08 10.33
CA ARG A 104 18.46 17.91 8.92
C ARG A 104 17.32 17.43 8.03
N LEU A 105 16.48 16.52 8.52
CA LEU A 105 15.27 16.09 7.82
C LEU A 105 14.30 17.26 7.61
N CYS A 106 14.04 18.06 8.65
CA CYS A 106 13.16 19.23 8.56
C CYS A 106 13.67 20.26 7.55
N ALA A 107 15.00 20.50 7.54
CA ALA A 107 15.64 21.37 6.56
C ALA A 107 15.42 20.88 5.12
N ASP A 108 15.61 19.59 4.86
CA ASP A 108 15.38 18.98 3.54
C ASP A 108 13.89 19.01 3.12
N LEU A 109 12.97 18.90 4.08
CA LEU A 109 11.53 19.02 3.85
C LEU A 109 11.10 20.50 3.69
N SER A 110 11.94 21.45 4.11
CA SER A 110 11.63 22.88 4.20
C SER A 110 10.48 23.18 5.16
N VAL A 111 10.45 22.47 6.28
CA VAL A 111 9.43 22.59 7.34
C VAL A 111 10.08 23.01 8.64
N ASP A 112 9.34 23.74 9.46
CA ASP A 112 9.81 24.17 10.78
C ASP A 112 9.83 22.96 11.73
N PRO A 113 10.94 22.69 12.46
CA PRO A 113 10.97 21.64 13.48
C PRO A 113 9.94 21.82 14.61
N GLU A 114 9.39 23.02 14.79
CA GLU A 114 8.32 23.31 15.75
C GLU A 114 6.90 23.15 15.17
N ASP A 115 6.78 22.70 13.91
CA ASP A 115 5.48 22.51 13.27
C ASP A 115 4.67 21.40 13.95
N VAL A 116 3.39 21.69 14.23
CA VAL A 116 2.41 20.76 14.79
C VAL A 116 2.20 19.52 13.92
N VAL A 117 2.42 19.62 12.60
CA VAL A 117 2.30 18.48 11.70
C VAL A 117 3.48 17.52 11.87
N LEU A 118 4.68 18.02 12.18
CA LEU A 118 5.81 17.17 12.51
C LEU A 118 5.56 16.38 13.81
N LEU A 119 4.88 16.98 14.79
CA LEU A 119 4.43 16.28 16.01
C LEU A 119 3.43 15.14 15.68
N ALA A 120 2.49 15.37 14.77
CA ALA A 120 1.57 14.32 14.31
C ALA A 120 2.31 13.18 13.59
N VAL A 121 3.30 13.51 12.75
CA VAL A 121 4.18 12.51 12.11
C VAL A 121 4.99 11.75 13.17
N ALA A 122 5.54 12.43 14.17
CA ALA A 122 6.27 11.80 15.27
C ALA A 122 5.42 10.80 16.06
N TYR A 123 4.14 11.15 16.29
CA TYR A 123 3.19 10.25 16.91
C TYR A 123 2.93 9.00 16.05
N GLU A 124 2.68 9.18 14.75
CA GLU A 124 2.43 8.08 13.81
C GLU A 124 3.64 7.14 13.68
N LEU A 125 4.85 7.70 13.71
CA LEU A 125 6.10 6.96 13.67
C LEU A 125 6.48 6.34 15.02
N LYS A 126 5.64 6.48 16.07
CA LYS A 126 5.88 5.95 17.42
C LYS A 126 7.25 6.40 17.96
N ALA A 127 7.56 7.69 17.79
CA ALA A 127 8.79 8.30 18.28
C ALA A 127 8.92 8.06 19.81
N PRO A 128 10.07 7.54 20.30
CA PRO A 128 10.28 7.30 21.73
C PRO A 128 10.52 8.60 22.51
N GLY A 129 10.94 9.67 21.83
CA GLY A 129 11.29 10.96 22.41
C GLY A 129 11.19 12.09 21.37
N VAL A 130 11.32 13.33 21.84
CA VAL A 130 11.24 14.52 20.99
C VAL A 130 12.40 14.52 20.00
N GLY A 131 12.09 14.60 18.71
CA GLY A 131 13.10 14.62 17.65
C GLY A 131 13.88 13.32 17.48
N GLU A 132 13.40 12.21 18.06
CA GLU A 132 14.02 10.90 17.94
C GLU A 132 13.12 9.93 17.16
N PHE A 133 13.70 9.21 16.20
CA PHE A 133 12.98 8.19 15.43
C PHE A 133 13.74 6.87 15.42
N THR A 134 13.07 5.80 15.84
CA THR A 134 13.62 4.44 15.69
C THR A 134 13.41 3.95 14.26
N ARG A 135 14.32 3.11 13.75
CA ARG A 135 14.17 2.52 12.41
C ARG A 135 12.88 1.72 12.27
N ALA A 136 12.46 1.03 13.32
CA ALA A 136 11.21 0.26 13.32
C ALA A 136 9.99 1.18 13.17
N GLY A 137 9.90 2.21 14.02
CA GLY A 137 8.83 3.20 13.98
C GLY A 137 8.78 3.99 12.67
N TRP A 138 9.94 4.39 12.17
CA TRP A 138 10.11 5.01 10.86
C TRP A 138 9.51 4.16 9.73
N ARG A 139 9.89 2.88 9.64
CA ARG A 139 9.38 1.99 8.59
C ARG A 139 7.88 1.78 8.69
N GLU A 140 7.39 1.53 9.90
CA GLU A 140 5.98 1.22 10.14
C GLU A 140 5.11 2.45 9.86
N GLY A 141 5.45 3.61 10.44
CA GLY A 141 4.69 4.85 10.30
C GLY A 141 4.62 5.32 8.85
N TRP A 142 5.74 5.38 8.15
CA TRP A 142 5.73 5.79 6.73
C TRP A 142 5.02 4.80 5.81
N LYS A 143 5.06 3.51 6.15
CA LYS A 143 4.27 2.49 5.43
C LYS A 143 2.77 2.68 5.66
N THR A 144 2.34 2.98 6.89
CA THR A 144 0.94 3.31 7.20
C THR A 144 0.48 4.56 6.45
N LEU A 145 1.34 5.57 6.37
CA LEU A 145 1.09 6.81 5.63
C LEU A 145 1.17 6.67 4.10
N GLY A 146 1.65 5.53 3.59
CA GLY A 146 1.79 5.31 2.15
C GLY A 146 2.90 6.15 1.50
N VAL A 147 3.89 6.61 2.28
CA VAL A 147 4.95 7.53 1.85
C VAL A 147 6.30 6.84 1.92
N GLU A 148 7.14 7.01 0.90
CA GLU A 148 8.47 6.38 0.84
C GLU A 148 9.60 7.28 0.33
N SER A 149 9.32 8.55 0.08
CA SER A 149 10.28 9.52 -0.46
C SER A 149 10.14 10.88 0.22
N LEU A 150 11.20 11.68 0.24
CA LEU A 150 11.15 13.04 0.78
C LEU A 150 10.09 13.91 0.13
N ALA A 151 9.89 13.77 -1.19
CA ALA A 151 8.84 14.51 -1.88
C ALA A 151 7.44 14.11 -1.37
N GLY A 152 7.22 12.81 -1.13
CA GLY A 152 5.96 12.34 -0.54
C GLY A 152 5.77 12.82 0.91
N MET A 153 6.84 12.84 1.70
CA MET A 153 6.82 13.37 3.07
C MET A 153 6.50 14.86 3.06
N LYS A 154 7.14 15.62 2.17
CA LYS A 154 6.89 17.06 2.01
C LYS A 154 5.45 17.36 1.59
N ASN A 155 4.86 16.56 0.70
CA ASN A 155 3.47 16.72 0.29
C ASN A 155 2.45 16.38 1.41
N LEU A 156 2.87 15.63 2.42
CA LEU A 156 2.05 15.32 3.59
C LEU A 156 2.08 16.45 4.62
N LEU A 157 3.14 17.25 4.59
CA LEU A 157 3.32 18.43 5.43
C LEU A 157 2.70 19.66 4.71
N PRO A 158 2.15 20.63 5.46
CA PRO A 158 1.42 21.78 4.91
C PRO A 158 2.29 22.73 4.09
#